data_AF-A0A660YI21-F1
#
_entry.id   AF-A0A660YI21-F1
#
_cell.length_a   1.000
_cell.length_b   1.000
_cell.length_c   1.000
_cell.angle_alpha   90.00
_cell.angle_beta   90.00
_cell.angle_gamma   90.00
#
_symmetry.space_group_name_H-M   'P 1'
#
loop_
_entity.id
_entity.type
_entity.pdbx_description
1 polymer ?
#
loop_
_entity_poly.entity_id
_entity_poly.type
_entity_poly.pdbx_seq_one_letter_code
_entity_poly.pdbx_strand_id
1 'polypeptide(L)'
;MSKNIVYDILKSKARVNIDYSADNMTDIMNFGFSYIEHMDHIVEYIVANNKIMKRVFGQVNDSVLKPHSQYIGELWTAKLLLSNKLNDNQVLFSNNIFSVVINLDLSE
;
A
#
# COMPACT_ATOMS: atom_id res chain seq x y z
N MET A 1 -23.13 3.85 -6.84
CA MET A 1 -21.95 4.55 -7.39
C MET A 1 -20.73 3.72 -6.98
N SER A 2 -20.03 3.06 -7.91
CA SER A 2 -18.87 2.24 -7.50
C SER A 2 -17.74 3.18 -7.10
N LYS A 3 -17.45 3.27 -5.79
CA LYS A 3 -16.30 4.02 -5.29
C LYS A 3 -15.04 3.41 -5.89
N ASN A 4 -14.24 4.20 -6.59
CA ASN A 4 -12.93 3.77 -7.04
C ASN A 4 -11.96 4.02 -5.90
N ILE A 5 -11.80 3.01 -5.03
CA ILE A 5 -10.98 3.07 -3.81
C ILE A 5 -9.57 3.59 -4.12
N VAL A 6 -8.96 3.13 -5.20
CA VAL A 6 -7.62 3.58 -5.62
C VAL A 6 -7.61 5.07 -5.94
N TYR A 7 -8.62 5.57 -6.65
CA TYR A 7 -8.74 7.00 -6.94
C TYR A 7 -8.93 7.83 -5.66
N ASP A 8 -9.76 7.35 -4.73
CA ASP A 8 -10.05 8.03 -3.47
C ASP A 8 -8.79 8.11 -2.59
N ILE A 9 -8.03 7.02 -2.46
CA ILE A 9 -6.73 7.00 -1.75
C ILE A 9 -5.75 7.99 -2.38
N LEU A 10 -5.60 7.96 -3.71
CA LEU A 10 -4.67 8.82 -4.43
C LEU A 10 -4.99 10.31 -4.30
N LYS A 11 -6.27 10.66 -4.10
CA LYS A 11 -6.76 12.03 -3.93
C LYS A 11 -6.98 12.43 -2.47
N SER A 12 -6.65 11.57 -1.50
CA SER A 12 -6.81 11.91 -0.10
C SER A 12 -5.96 13.12 0.28
N LYS A 13 -6.59 14.05 1.02
CA LYS A 13 -5.90 15.22 1.59
C LYS A 13 -5.04 14.87 2.80
N ALA A 14 -5.25 13.70 3.38
CA ALA A 14 -4.48 13.21 4.52
C ALA A 14 -3.18 12.50 4.10
N ARG A 15 -2.82 12.57 2.82
CA ARG A 15 -1.62 11.94 2.28
C ARG A 15 -0.35 12.65 2.75
N VAL A 16 0.50 11.89 3.40
CA VAL A 16 1.89 12.26 3.72
C VAL A 16 2.80 11.54 2.73
N ASN A 17 3.79 12.25 2.19
CA ASN A 17 4.83 11.64 1.36
C ASN A 17 6.12 11.56 2.17
N ILE A 18 6.76 10.41 2.16
CA ILE A 18 8.01 10.15 2.86
C ILE A 18 8.99 9.53 1.87
N ASP A 19 10.16 10.15 1.73
CA ASP A 19 11.30 9.52 1.07
C ASP A 19 11.86 8.46 2.01
N TYR A 20 11.78 7.19 1.60
CA TYR A 20 12.11 6.05 2.44
C TYR A 20 13.06 5.11 1.71
N SER A 21 14.33 5.17 2.11
CA SER A 21 15.36 4.25 1.66
C SER A 21 15.42 3.04 2.59
N ALA A 22 15.18 1.85 2.03
CA ALA A 22 15.32 0.59 2.73
C ALA A 22 15.73 -0.53 1.75
N ASP A 23 16.56 -1.44 2.26
CA ASP A 23 17.22 -2.46 1.45
C ASP A 23 16.29 -3.60 1.00
N ASN A 24 15.19 -3.84 1.73
CA ASN A 24 14.28 -4.94 1.43
C ASN A 24 12.81 -4.54 1.57
N MET A 25 11.94 -5.32 0.91
CA MET A 25 10.50 -5.05 0.91
C MET A 25 9.87 -5.28 2.28
N THR A 26 10.39 -6.20 3.09
CA THR A 26 9.86 -6.48 4.43
C THR A 26 9.94 -5.26 5.33
N ASP A 27 11.05 -4.52 5.31
CA ASP A 27 11.23 -3.30 6.10
C ASP A 27 10.29 -2.18 5.62
N ILE A 28 10.15 -2.04 4.30
CA ILE A 28 9.19 -1.10 3.68
C ILE A 28 7.76 -1.41 4.15
N MET A 29 7.36 -2.69 4.12
CA MET A 29 6.03 -3.10 4.58
C MET A 29 5.89 -2.84 6.09
N ASN A 30 6.84 -3.29 6.91
CA ASN A 30 6.81 -3.11 8.35
C ASN A 30 6.69 -1.63 8.74
N PHE A 31 7.42 -0.74 8.06
CA PHE A 31 7.32 0.70 8.27
C PHE A 31 5.94 1.24 7.90
N GLY A 32 5.43 0.89 6.72
CA GLY A 32 4.10 1.33 6.27
C GLY A 32 2.98 0.87 7.20
N PHE A 33 3.04 -0.38 7.68
CA PHE A 33 2.12 -0.89 8.70
C PHE A 33 2.26 -0.14 10.02
N SER A 34 3.48 -0.06 10.57
CA SER A 34 3.73 0.62 11.85
C SER A 34 3.29 2.09 11.83
N TYR A 35 3.49 2.79 10.71
CA TYR A 35 3.09 4.19 10.58
C TYR A 35 1.58 4.37 10.66
N ILE A 36 0.83 3.58 9.90
CA ILE A 36 -0.63 3.64 9.94
C ILE A 36 -1.11 3.18 11.32
N GLU A 37 -0.61 2.05 11.83
CA GLU A 37 -1.00 1.47 13.12
C GLU A 37 -0.74 2.38 14.33
N HIS A 38 0.27 3.25 14.22
CA HIS A 38 0.53 4.29 15.22
C HIS A 38 -0.54 5.41 15.20
N MET A 39 -1.15 5.68 14.04
CA MET A 39 -2.13 6.75 13.84
C MET A 39 -3.60 6.24 13.87
N ASP A 40 -3.84 4.99 13.48
CA ASP A 40 -5.12 4.29 13.44
C ASP A 40 -4.88 2.77 13.46
N HIS A 41 -5.77 1.96 14.04
CA HIS A 41 -5.45 0.58 14.42
C HIS A 41 -5.23 -0.43 13.28
N ILE A 42 -5.59 -0.15 12.03
CA ILE A 42 -5.57 -1.15 10.95
C ILE A 42 -5.18 -0.53 9.59
N VAL A 43 -4.20 -1.15 8.91
CA VAL A 43 -4.00 -0.96 7.46
C VAL A 43 -5.04 -1.77 6.70
N GLU A 44 -5.83 -1.08 5.88
CA GLU A 44 -6.86 -1.71 5.05
C GLU A 44 -6.39 -1.85 3.60
N TYR A 45 -5.59 -0.91 3.11
CA TYR A 45 -5.21 -0.85 1.70
C TYR A 45 -3.72 -0.61 1.54
N ILE A 46 -3.13 -1.37 0.62
CA ILE A 46 -1.80 -1.09 0.08
C ILE A 46 -1.96 -0.93 -1.42
N VAL A 47 -1.54 0.23 -1.94
CA VAL A 47 -1.62 0.53 -3.36
C VAL A 47 -0.22 0.68 -3.90
N ALA A 48 0.11 -0.11 -4.90
CA ALA A 48 1.37 0.04 -5.62
C ALA A 48 1.14 -0.24 -7.10
N ASN A 49 2.16 -0.05 -7.92
CA ASN A 49 2.11 -0.52 -9.29
C ASN A 49 2.52 -1.99 -9.40
N ASN A 50 2.43 -2.55 -10.60
CA ASN A 50 2.68 -3.98 -10.83
C ASN A 50 4.12 -4.41 -10.46
N LYS A 51 5.11 -3.53 -10.67
CA LYS A 51 6.52 -3.85 -10.38
C LYS A 51 6.74 -3.99 -8.88
N ILE A 52 6.31 -3.00 -8.09
CA ILE A 52 6.44 -3.04 -6.64
C ILE A 52 5.60 -4.16 -6.05
N MET A 53 4.36 -4.35 -6.53
CA MET A 53 3.50 -5.38 -5.95
C MET A 53 3.99 -6.80 -6.22
N LYS A 54 4.63 -7.06 -7.36
CA LYS A 54 5.36 -8.32 -7.58
C LYS A 54 6.47 -8.54 -6.58
N ARG A 55 7.19 -7.48 -6.17
CA ARG A 55 8.20 -7.57 -5.11
C ARG A 55 7.56 -7.87 -3.76
N VAL A 56 6.42 -7.25 -3.44
CA VAL A 56 5.64 -7.55 -2.22
C VAL A 56 5.30 -9.04 -2.17
N PHE A 57 4.67 -9.59 -3.23
CA PHE A 57 4.34 -11.01 -3.27
C PHE A 57 5.56 -11.95 -3.27
N GLY A 58 6.66 -11.54 -3.90
CA GLY A 58 7.85 -12.38 -4.03
C GLY A 58 8.76 -12.39 -2.80
N GLN A 59 8.70 -11.34 -1.96
CA GLN A 59 9.63 -11.16 -0.84
C GLN A 59 8.94 -11.20 0.53
N VAL A 60 7.62 -11.01 0.60
CA VAL A 60 6.88 -10.99 1.86
C VAL A 60 6.08 -12.29 2.02
N ASN A 61 6.39 -13.02 3.09
CA ASN A 61 5.89 -14.38 3.35
C ASN A 61 4.37 -14.46 3.65
N ASP A 62 3.76 -13.38 4.14
CA ASP A 62 2.37 -13.38 4.62
C ASP A 62 1.34 -12.96 3.54
N SER A 63 1.68 -13.14 2.27
CA SER A 63 0.83 -12.72 1.15
C SER A 63 -0.05 -13.85 0.60
N VAL A 64 -1.34 -13.54 0.36
CA VAL A 64 -2.33 -14.50 -0.16
C VAL A 64 -2.98 -13.93 -1.43
N LEU A 65 -2.97 -14.70 -2.52
CA LEU A 65 -3.59 -14.30 -3.80
C LEU A 65 -5.11 -14.53 -3.79
N LYS A 66 -5.89 -13.59 -4.35
CA LYS A 66 -7.35 -13.68 -4.41
C LYS A 66 -7.91 -13.37 -5.82
N PRO A 67 -7.96 -14.36 -6.73
CA PRO A 67 -8.27 -14.13 -8.15
C PRO A 67 -9.70 -13.67 -8.43
N HIS A 68 -10.62 -13.79 -7.48
CA HIS A 68 -12.03 -13.42 -7.63
C HIS A 68 -12.45 -12.19 -6.81
N SER A 69 -11.52 -11.52 -6.12
CA SER A 69 -11.83 -10.32 -5.34
C SER A 69 -11.58 -9.04 -6.16
N GLN A 70 -11.97 -7.89 -5.59
CA GLN A 70 -11.72 -6.56 -6.18
C GLN A 70 -10.25 -6.10 -6.04
N TYR A 71 -9.39 -6.98 -5.52
CA TYR A 71 -8.00 -6.73 -5.22
C TYR A 71 -7.18 -7.95 -5.64
N ILE A 72 -5.87 -7.81 -5.77
CA ILE A 72 -5.03 -8.89 -6.34
C ILE A 72 -4.53 -9.88 -5.28
N GLY A 73 -4.47 -9.45 -4.03
CA GLY A 73 -4.16 -10.29 -2.89
C GLY A 73 -4.31 -9.53 -1.58
N GLU A 74 -4.06 -10.18 -0.47
CA GLU A 74 -3.96 -9.55 0.84
C GLU A 74 -2.59 -9.80 1.46
N LEU A 75 -2.12 -8.84 2.25
CA LEU A 75 -0.95 -8.97 3.11
C LEU A 75 -1.38 -8.64 4.54
N TRP A 76 -1.24 -9.61 5.44
CA TRP A 76 -1.83 -9.55 6.79
C TRP A 76 -3.32 -9.20 6.71
N THR A 77 -3.72 -7.97 7.06
CA THR A 77 -5.11 -7.48 6.99
C THR A 77 -5.40 -6.61 5.77
N ALA A 78 -4.38 -6.22 5.00
CA ALA A 78 -4.49 -5.19 4.00
C ALA A 78 -4.73 -5.76 2.60
N LYS A 79 -5.66 -5.13 1.87
CA LYS A 79 -5.96 -5.43 0.47
C LYS A 79 -4.90 -4.80 -0.43
N LEU A 80 -4.28 -5.62 -1.27
CA LEU A 80 -3.28 -5.21 -2.25
C LEU A 80 -3.98 -4.77 -3.54
N LEU A 81 -3.83 -3.50 -3.87
CA LEU A 81 -4.45 -2.86 -5.03
C LEU A 81 -3.37 -2.40 -6.03
N LEU A 82 -3.67 -2.56 -7.33
CA LEU A 82 -2.81 -2.06 -8.39
C LEU A 82 -3.25 -0.68 -8.87
N SER A 83 -2.26 0.17 -9.15
CA SER A 83 -2.50 1.44 -9.83
C SER A 83 -1.37 1.79 -10.79
N ASN A 84 -1.70 1.96 -12.07
CA ASN A 84 -0.76 2.48 -13.08
C ASN A 84 -0.54 4.00 -12.95
N LYS A 85 -1.21 4.67 -12.00
CA LYS A 85 -0.99 6.09 -11.69
C LYS A 85 0.15 6.31 -10.69
N LEU A 86 0.69 5.24 -10.10
CA LEU A 86 1.85 5.29 -9.20
C LEU A 86 3.13 4.96 -9.95
N ASN A 87 4.20 5.66 -9.58
CA ASN A 87 5.52 5.41 -10.11
C ASN A 87 6.07 4.05 -9.64
N ASP A 88 7.09 3.56 -10.36
CA ASP A 88 7.78 2.28 -10.11
C ASP A 88 8.50 2.16 -8.77
N ASN A 89 8.57 3.26 -8.02
CA ASN A 89 9.22 3.36 -6.73
C ASN A 89 8.24 3.78 -5.63
N GLN A 90 6.93 3.77 -5.88
CA GLN A 90 5.96 4.24 -4.89
C GLN A 90 5.10 3.10 -4.34
N VAL A 91 4.90 3.13 -3.03
CA VAL A 91 3.92 2.30 -2.32
C VAL A 91 3.13 3.16 -1.35
N LEU A 92 1.81 3.05 -1.45
CA LEU A 92 0.85 3.74 -0.59
C LEU A 92 0.28 2.76 0.43
N PHE A 93 0.13 3.21 1.66
CA PHE A 93 -0.64 2.53 2.71
C PHE A 93 -1.77 3.44 3.16
N SER A 94 -2.91 2.83 3.49
CA SER A 94 -4.07 3.57 3.99
C SER A 94 -4.99 2.73 4.85
N ASN A 95 -5.66 3.39 5.79
CA ASN A 95 -6.80 2.85 6.53
C ASN A 95 -8.11 2.91 5.70
N ASN A 96 -9.19 2.33 6.24
CA ASN A 96 -10.45 2.19 5.51
C ASN A 96 -11.11 3.53 5.13
N ILE A 97 -11.00 4.53 5.98
CA ILE A 97 -11.64 5.84 5.80
C ILE A 97 -10.74 6.88 5.14
N PHE A 98 -9.52 6.50 4.75
CA PHE A 98 -8.51 7.34 4.11
C PHE A 98 -8.12 8.59 4.92
N SER A 99 -8.33 8.55 6.24
CA SER A 99 -7.92 9.61 7.18
C SER A 99 -6.43 9.58 7.47
N VAL A 100 -5.77 8.45 7.20
CA VAL A 100 -4.32 8.31 7.20
C VAL A 100 -3.93 7.65 5.89
N VAL A 101 -3.09 8.35 5.13
CA VAL A 101 -2.50 7.84 3.89
C VAL A 101 -1.02 8.18 3.92
N ILE A 102 -0.16 7.18 3.76
CA ILE A 102 1.27 7.39 3.61
C ILE A 102 1.73 6.88 2.26
N ASN A 103 2.47 7.71 1.54
CA ASN A 103 3.17 7.38 0.31
C ASN A 103 4.66 7.27 0.62
N LEU A 104 5.21 6.08 0.51
CA LEU A 104 6.64 5.88 0.55
C LEU A 104 7.18 6.01 -0.87
N ASP A 105 8.05 6.99 -1.09
CA ASP A 105 8.88 7.05 -2.28
C ASP A 105 10.19 6.34 -2.00
N LEU A 106 10.45 5.29 -2.78
CA LEU A 106 11.57 4.37 -2.65
C LEU A 106 12.69 4.72 -3.63
N SER A 107 12.62 5.89 -4.29
CA SER A 107 13.74 6.41 -5.06
C SER A 107 14.85 6.87 -4.10
N GLU A 108 16.07 6.42 -4.36
CA GLU A 108 17.28 7.08 -3.86
C GLU A 108 17.50 8.44 -4.52
#